data_AF-A0AA96MFP2-F1
#
_entry.id   AF-A0AA96MFP2-F1
#
_cell.length_a   1.000
_cell.length_b   1.000
_cell.length_c   1.000
_cell.angle_alpha   90.00
_cell.angle_beta   90.00
_cell.angle_gamma   90.00
#
_symmetry.space_group_name_H-M   'P 1'
#
loop_
_entity.id
_entity.type
_entity.pdbx_description
1 polymer ?
#
loop_
_entity_poly.entity_id
_entity_poly.type
_entity_poly.pdbx_seq_one_letter_code
_entity_poly.pdbx_strand_id
1 'polypeptide(L)'
;MKIKLAAFTFSIAISLLFTSNVFAADYSIVFGNTAPSAVNFNSPLSSSSTSGFAAVNSKWNQPRSSGTNPHNGVDLNAPLNTNVYAPYDGWSTGISVTGSYDIDFLVDANNNNIQDDGDYHIRFYHMNSREAAGKKSKGALIGKSGNQGTTAAHLHFGICSTSSGLVWLRNEVNYRHLSSTNWNSGKHLDAYAQVTWSSNTASFTSYIMNDGAKEYFSEVRMYYRTTSGSWTDGGVIPRSGDTYNYNFTGKVSSGTSVQWMIRIMRSGVSQAAFGPAKFYQPDNNPNASSYTYGYWTNTVS
;
A
#
# COMPACT_ATOMS: atom_id res chain seq x y z
N MET A 1 40.70 -26.56 66.30
CA MET A 1 39.44 -26.93 65.61
C MET A 1 39.02 -25.74 64.73
N LYS A 2 39.34 -25.77 63.44
CA LYS A 2 39.10 -24.68 62.49
C LYS A 2 37.87 -25.02 61.64
N ILE A 3 36.80 -24.24 61.76
CA ILE A 3 35.56 -24.39 60.97
C ILE A 3 35.78 -23.71 59.62
N LYS A 4 35.70 -24.47 58.53
CA LYS A 4 35.72 -23.97 57.15
C LYS A 4 34.31 -23.50 56.78
N LEU A 5 34.16 -22.22 56.45
CA LEU A 5 32.92 -21.65 55.90
C LEU A 5 32.93 -21.88 54.38
N ALA A 6 31.98 -22.69 53.89
CA ALA A 6 31.79 -22.91 52.46
C ALA A 6 30.98 -21.73 51.87
N ALA A 7 31.56 -21.03 50.89
CA ALA A 7 30.86 -20.01 50.12
C ALA A 7 30.00 -20.71 49.05
N PHE A 8 28.68 -20.53 49.14
CA PHE A 8 27.72 -21.01 48.16
C PHE A 8 27.43 -19.87 47.18
N THR A 9 27.95 -19.96 45.96
CA THR A 9 27.73 -18.95 44.92
C THR A 9 26.37 -19.18 44.26
N PHE A 10 25.37 -18.38 44.62
CA PHE A 10 24.06 -18.39 44.00
C PHE A 10 24.14 -17.63 42.66
N SER A 11 24.19 -18.35 41.54
CA SER A 11 24.17 -17.74 40.21
C SER A 11 22.72 -17.44 39.82
N ILE A 12 22.32 -16.17 39.90
CA ILE A 12 21.03 -15.69 39.40
C ILE A 12 21.11 -15.60 37.88
N ALA A 13 20.47 -16.52 37.18
CA ALA A 13 20.24 -16.42 35.74
C ALA A 13 19.21 -15.30 35.50
N ILE A 14 19.68 -14.12 35.10
CA ILE A 14 18.82 -13.04 34.60
C ILE A 14 18.41 -13.43 33.18
N SER A 15 17.26 -14.08 33.06
CA SER A 15 16.56 -14.21 31.78
C SER A 15 16.06 -12.83 31.35
N LEU A 16 16.79 -12.19 30.44
CA LEU A 16 16.36 -11.01 29.71
C LEU A 16 15.06 -11.35 28.94
N LEU A 17 13.93 -11.00 29.53
CA LEU A 17 12.64 -10.99 28.85
C LEU A 17 12.70 -9.92 27.77
N PHE A 18 12.95 -10.33 26.53
CA PHE A 18 12.69 -9.47 25.38
C PHE A 18 11.18 -9.24 25.30
N THR A 19 10.71 -8.10 25.79
CA THR A 19 9.36 -7.63 25.53
C THR A 19 9.28 -7.32 24.04
N SER A 20 8.81 -8.28 23.24
CA SER A 20 8.34 -7.96 21.89
C SER A 20 7.21 -6.96 22.04
N ASN A 21 7.39 -5.73 21.56
CA ASN A 21 6.31 -4.78 21.44
C ASN A 21 5.25 -5.40 20.51
N VAL A 22 4.21 -5.97 21.12
CA VAL A 22 3.01 -6.37 20.39
C VAL A 22 2.27 -5.08 20.13
N PHE A 23 2.39 -4.55 18.91
CA PHE A 23 1.57 -3.42 18.49
C PHE A 23 0.10 -3.85 18.59
N ALA A 24 -0.70 -3.08 19.33
CA ALA A 24 -2.15 -3.29 19.35
C ALA A 24 -2.71 -2.98 17.97
N ALA A 25 -3.66 -3.79 17.49
CA ALA A 25 -4.30 -3.53 16.22
C ALA A 25 -5.08 -2.20 16.27
N ASP A 26 -4.99 -1.43 15.18
CA ASP A 26 -5.78 -0.24 14.95
C ASP A 26 -6.79 -0.55 13.83
N TYR A 27 -7.97 0.04 13.92
CA TYR A 27 -9.06 -0.20 12.97
C TYR A 27 -9.54 1.09 12.32
N SER A 28 -8.71 2.12 12.36
CA SER A 28 -8.85 3.33 11.56
C SER A 28 -8.89 2.95 10.07
N ILE A 29 -9.96 3.34 9.39
CA ILE A 29 -10.09 3.14 7.94
C ILE A 29 -9.19 4.16 7.25
N VAL A 30 -8.05 3.69 6.75
CA VAL A 30 -7.05 4.52 6.06
C VAL A 30 -6.83 4.10 4.62
N PHE A 31 -7.39 2.97 4.20
CA PHE A 31 -7.24 2.45 2.84
C PHE A 31 -8.58 2.23 2.14
N GLY A 32 -8.56 2.44 0.82
CA GLY A 32 -9.66 2.17 -0.09
C GLY A 32 -9.16 1.35 -1.29
N ASN A 33 -10.01 0.46 -1.80
CA ASN A 33 -9.54 -0.55 -2.74
C ASN A 33 -9.35 -0.04 -4.18
N THR A 34 -10.12 0.94 -4.65
CA THR A 34 -9.98 1.47 -6.02
C THR A 34 -10.37 2.93 -6.07
N ALA A 35 -9.62 3.72 -6.85
CA ALA A 35 -10.05 5.04 -7.27
C ALA A 35 -11.41 4.95 -8.00
N PRO A 36 -12.34 5.91 -7.81
CA PRO A 36 -13.64 5.89 -8.47
C PRO A 36 -13.53 5.90 -10.00
N SER A 37 -12.53 6.60 -10.54
CA SER A 37 -12.24 6.69 -11.97
C SER A 37 -10.79 6.31 -12.27
N ALA A 38 -10.57 5.75 -13.47
CA ALA A 38 -9.25 5.40 -13.99
C ALA A 38 -8.88 6.30 -15.17
N VAL A 39 -7.76 7.02 -15.06
CA VAL A 39 -7.19 7.87 -16.11
C VAL A 39 -5.71 7.52 -16.33
N ASN A 40 -5.13 8.02 -17.42
CA ASN A 40 -3.76 7.68 -17.81
C ASN A 40 -2.75 8.67 -17.23
N PHE A 41 -2.27 8.36 -16.02
CA PHE A 41 -1.26 9.15 -15.31
C PHE A 41 0.14 9.07 -15.94
N ASN A 42 0.81 10.22 -15.99
CA ASN A 42 2.26 10.27 -16.13
C ASN A 42 2.92 9.92 -14.78
N SER A 43 4.20 9.52 -14.81
CA SER A 43 5.00 9.54 -13.58
C SER A 43 5.06 10.97 -13.01
N PRO A 44 4.93 11.17 -11.69
CA PRO A 44 5.12 12.48 -11.07
C PRO A 44 6.56 12.99 -11.17
N LEU A 45 7.51 12.21 -11.68
CA LEU A 45 8.90 12.62 -11.89
C LEU A 45 9.22 12.90 -13.38
N SER A 46 8.21 13.05 -14.23
CA SER A 46 8.40 13.46 -15.62
C SER A 46 7.27 14.33 -16.17
N SER A 47 7.63 15.20 -17.10
CA SER A 47 6.69 15.94 -17.94
C SER A 47 6.12 15.10 -19.10
N SER A 48 6.68 13.92 -19.41
CA SER A 48 6.21 13.02 -20.47
C SER A 48 5.61 11.72 -19.95
N SER A 49 4.75 11.09 -20.75
CA SER A 49 4.14 9.78 -20.44
C SER A 49 5.10 8.60 -20.60
N THR A 50 6.33 8.85 -21.05
CA THR A 50 7.30 7.82 -21.47
C THR A 50 8.57 7.79 -20.62
N SER A 51 8.68 8.62 -19.58
CA SER A 51 9.87 8.70 -18.73
C SER A 51 9.54 9.00 -17.26
N GLY A 52 10.56 9.14 -16.41
CA GLY A 52 10.39 9.43 -14.98
C GLY A 52 10.02 8.22 -14.11
N PHE A 53 10.10 7.00 -14.63
CA PHE A 53 9.79 5.78 -13.87
C PHE A 53 10.96 5.41 -12.95
N ALA A 54 11.13 6.18 -11.87
CA ALA A 54 12.18 5.97 -10.87
C ALA A 54 12.01 4.64 -10.12
N ALA A 55 13.08 4.19 -9.48
CA ALA A 55 13.02 3.05 -8.57
C ALA A 55 11.98 3.29 -7.47
N VAL A 56 11.18 2.28 -7.16
CA VAL A 56 10.21 2.33 -6.06
C VAL A 56 10.89 1.84 -4.79
N ASN A 57 10.89 2.67 -3.74
CA ASN A 57 11.48 2.35 -2.45
C ASN A 57 10.52 1.56 -1.56
N SER A 58 9.23 1.91 -1.59
CA SER A 58 8.19 1.23 -0.82
C SER A 58 6.83 1.42 -1.47
N LYS A 59 6.06 0.35 -1.59
CA LYS A 59 4.77 0.32 -2.30
C LYS A 59 3.61 0.69 -1.38
N TRP A 60 2.47 1.06 -1.95
CA TRP A 60 1.21 1.22 -1.22
C TRP A 60 0.75 -0.11 -0.62
N ASN A 61 0.24 -0.05 0.61
CA ASN A 61 -0.19 -1.20 1.42
C ASN A 61 0.93 -2.25 1.64
N GLN A 62 2.20 -1.87 1.51
CA GLN A 62 3.32 -2.74 1.86
C GLN A 62 3.47 -2.78 3.39
N PRO A 63 3.56 -3.96 4.03
CA PRO A 63 3.92 -4.07 5.45
C PRO A 63 5.29 -3.45 5.73
N ARG A 64 5.40 -2.66 6.80
CA ARG A 64 6.64 -1.98 7.21
C ARG A 64 6.92 -2.14 8.70
N SER A 65 8.18 -2.04 9.08
CA SER A 65 8.60 -1.96 10.50
C SER A 65 8.64 -0.51 11.03
N SER A 66 8.50 0.49 10.16
CA SER A 66 8.60 1.91 10.48
C SER A 66 7.70 2.76 9.59
N GLY A 67 7.40 3.98 10.03
CA GLY A 67 6.43 4.86 9.36
C GLY A 67 5.00 4.34 9.48
N THR A 68 4.13 4.72 8.54
CA THR A 68 2.78 4.13 8.46
C THR A 68 2.87 2.65 8.10
N ASN A 69 2.04 1.83 8.74
CA ASN A 69 2.02 0.39 8.52
C ASN A 69 0.58 -0.14 8.45
N PRO A 70 0.14 -0.74 7.34
CA PRO A 70 0.81 -0.79 6.04
C PRO A 70 1.14 0.61 5.47
N HIS A 71 1.98 0.66 4.44
CA HIS A 71 2.42 1.93 3.87
C HIS A 71 1.28 2.70 3.17
N ASN A 72 0.98 3.89 3.68
CA ASN A 72 0.00 4.82 3.13
C ASN A 72 0.56 5.63 1.95
N GLY A 73 0.69 5.02 0.76
CA GLY A 73 1.23 5.70 -0.43
C GLY A 73 2.42 4.96 -1.03
N VAL A 74 3.20 5.63 -1.86
CA VAL A 74 4.34 5.09 -2.59
C VAL A 74 5.54 6.00 -2.41
N ASP A 75 6.68 5.42 -2.07
CA ASP A 75 7.95 6.12 -1.96
C ASP A 75 8.76 5.86 -3.23
N LEU A 76 9.13 6.91 -3.94
CA LEU A 76 10.00 6.85 -5.11
C LEU A 76 11.39 7.35 -4.76
N ASN A 77 12.42 6.72 -5.33
CA ASN A 77 13.77 7.27 -5.29
C ASN A 77 13.81 8.59 -6.06
N ALA A 78 13.93 9.69 -5.32
CA ALA A 78 14.02 11.03 -5.85
C ALA A 78 15.02 11.83 -5.02
N PRO A 79 16.20 12.15 -5.57
CA PRO A 79 17.15 13.05 -4.92
C PRO A 79 16.52 14.39 -4.57
N LEU A 80 17.06 15.06 -3.55
CA LEU A 80 16.67 16.42 -3.18
C LEU A 80 16.67 17.34 -4.41
N ASN A 81 15.62 18.14 -4.56
CA ASN A 81 15.38 19.04 -5.69
C ASN A 81 15.05 18.37 -7.04
N THR A 82 14.73 17.07 -7.08
CA THR A 82 14.18 16.47 -8.31
C THR A 82 12.81 17.10 -8.62
N ASN A 83 12.62 17.55 -9.86
CA ASN A 83 11.36 18.15 -10.31
C ASN A 83 10.19 17.16 -10.13
N VAL A 84 9.07 17.69 -9.65
CA VAL A 84 7.81 16.95 -9.50
C VAL A 84 6.77 17.60 -10.39
N TYR A 85 6.09 16.78 -11.18
CA TYR A 85 5.16 17.17 -12.22
C TYR A 85 3.75 16.64 -11.93
N ALA A 86 2.74 17.34 -12.42
CA ALA A 86 1.35 16.93 -12.34
C ALA A 86 1.15 15.61 -13.12
N PRO A 87 0.69 14.52 -12.48
CA PRO A 87 0.45 13.25 -13.18
C PRO A 87 -0.69 13.32 -14.21
N TYR A 88 -1.59 14.28 -14.05
CA TYR A 88 -2.75 14.52 -14.91
C TYR A 88 -3.16 15.99 -14.87
N ASP A 89 -4.15 16.37 -15.69
CA ASP A 89 -4.79 17.68 -15.58
C ASP A 89 -5.50 17.79 -14.22
N GLY A 90 -5.43 18.98 -13.60
CA GLY A 90 -6.04 19.19 -12.29
C GLY A 90 -5.61 20.48 -11.61
N TRP A 91 -5.80 20.54 -10.28
CA TRP A 91 -5.53 21.72 -9.47
C TRP A 91 -4.57 21.39 -8.33
N SER A 92 -3.45 22.10 -8.29
CA SER A 92 -2.48 22.01 -7.21
C SER A 92 -2.83 23.01 -6.12
N THR A 93 -2.94 22.52 -4.90
CA THR A 93 -3.08 23.34 -3.68
C THR A 93 -2.01 22.97 -2.67
N GLY A 94 -1.77 23.87 -1.72
CA GLY A 94 -0.82 23.63 -0.66
C GLY A 94 -1.46 22.93 0.53
N ILE A 95 -0.75 21.94 1.09
CA ILE A 95 -1.04 21.37 2.40
C ILE A 95 0.20 21.45 3.28
N SER A 96 0.03 21.22 4.58
CA SER A 96 1.12 21.27 5.56
C SER A 96 1.03 20.07 6.49
N VAL A 97 1.39 18.90 5.97
CA VAL A 97 1.33 17.62 6.70
C VAL A 97 2.70 17.30 7.31
N THR A 98 3.73 17.25 6.47
CA THR A 98 5.13 16.98 6.85
C THR A 98 5.98 18.24 6.79
N GLY A 99 5.61 19.20 5.93
CA GLY A 99 6.24 20.51 5.81
C GLY A 99 5.41 21.49 5.00
N SER A 100 5.90 22.72 4.86
CA SER A 100 5.12 23.83 4.27
C SER A 100 4.89 23.69 2.75
N TYR A 101 5.62 22.79 2.08
CA TYR A 101 5.60 22.65 0.62
C TYR A 101 4.85 21.43 0.11
N ASP A 102 4.26 20.63 1.00
CA ASP A 102 3.46 19.48 0.58
C ASP A 102 2.29 19.91 -0.33
N ILE A 103 1.91 19.02 -1.24
CA ILE A 103 0.95 19.31 -2.30
C ILE A 103 -0.26 18.39 -2.16
N ASP A 104 -1.44 18.98 -2.25
CA ASP A 104 -2.69 18.26 -2.54
C ASP A 104 -3.11 18.61 -3.97
N PHE A 105 -3.30 17.60 -4.80
CA PHE A 105 -3.59 17.76 -6.21
C PHE A 105 -4.94 17.13 -6.54
N LEU A 106 -5.95 17.96 -6.80
CA LEU A 106 -7.27 17.49 -7.22
C LEU A 106 -7.22 17.12 -8.71
N VAL A 107 -7.57 15.90 -9.05
CA VAL A 107 -7.50 15.37 -10.42
C VAL A 107 -8.78 15.72 -11.19
N ASP A 108 -8.64 16.30 -12.38
CA ASP A 108 -9.73 16.53 -13.34
C ASP A 108 -10.05 15.24 -14.09
N ALA A 109 -10.58 14.23 -13.38
CA ALA A 109 -10.79 12.90 -13.96
C ALA A 109 -11.91 12.86 -15.01
N ASN A 110 -12.91 13.76 -14.88
CA ASN A 110 -14.02 13.91 -15.83
C ASN A 110 -13.65 14.77 -17.07
N ASN A 111 -12.49 15.44 -17.03
CA ASN A 111 -11.94 16.28 -18.10
C ASN A 111 -12.89 17.41 -18.53
N ASN A 112 -13.60 18.02 -17.57
CA ASN A 112 -14.54 19.10 -17.82
C ASN A 112 -13.95 20.49 -17.59
N ASN A 113 -12.69 20.58 -17.11
CA ASN A 113 -11.99 21.84 -16.83
C ASN A 113 -12.65 22.70 -15.72
N ILE A 114 -13.47 22.11 -14.89
CA ILE A 114 -14.11 22.75 -13.73
C ILE A 114 -13.46 22.16 -12.48
N GLN A 115 -13.13 23.02 -11.52
CA GLN A 115 -12.66 22.57 -10.20
C GLN A 115 -13.86 22.07 -9.38
N ASP A 116 -14.54 21.06 -9.90
CA ASP A 116 -15.66 20.38 -9.28
C ASP A 116 -15.23 19.00 -8.77
N ASP A 117 -16.18 18.09 -8.63
CA ASP A 117 -16.07 16.76 -8.04
C ASP A 117 -14.93 15.93 -8.68
N GLY A 118 -13.69 16.26 -8.36
CA GLY A 118 -12.56 15.41 -8.65
C GLY A 118 -12.83 14.10 -7.92
N ASP A 119 -12.69 13.00 -8.65
CA ASP A 119 -13.00 11.68 -8.10
C ASP A 119 -12.02 11.30 -6.96
N TYR A 120 -10.83 11.92 -6.95
CA TYR A 120 -9.78 11.70 -5.97
C TYR A 120 -8.68 12.80 -6.02
N HIS A 121 -7.93 12.91 -4.93
CA HIS A 121 -6.71 13.70 -4.84
C HIS A 121 -5.47 12.83 -5.11
N ILE A 122 -4.36 13.47 -5.45
CA ILE A 122 -3.01 12.92 -5.29
C ILE A 122 -2.30 13.80 -4.27
N ARG A 123 -1.75 13.19 -3.22
CA ARG A 123 -0.92 13.92 -2.26
C ARG A 123 0.55 13.66 -2.52
N PHE A 124 1.35 14.70 -2.38
CA PHE A 124 2.80 14.66 -2.49
C PHE A 124 3.40 15.20 -1.19
N TYR A 125 4.21 14.39 -0.52
CA TYR A 125 4.84 14.74 0.74
C TYR A 125 6.37 14.82 0.62
N HIS A 126 6.99 15.35 1.67
CA HIS A 126 8.42 15.54 1.79
C HIS A 126 8.99 16.51 0.76
N MET A 127 8.17 17.44 0.26
CA MET A 127 8.56 18.38 -0.80
C MET A 127 9.65 19.35 -0.34
N ASN A 128 10.52 19.82 -1.23
CA ASN A 128 11.47 20.90 -0.93
C ASN A 128 10.97 22.27 -1.40
N SER A 129 10.13 22.29 -2.42
CA SER A 129 9.45 23.50 -2.90
C SER A 129 8.15 23.14 -3.59
N ARG A 130 7.23 24.11 -3.65
CA ARG A 130 5.95 24.03 -4.34
C ARG A 130 5.79 25.22 -5.26
N GLU A 131 5.33 24.97 -6.48
CA GLU A 131 4.95 26.04 -7.42
C GLU A 131 3.70 26.78 -6.94
N ALA A 132 3.36 27.90 -7.56
CA ALA A 132 2.11 28.60 -7.24
C ALA A 132 0.90 27.67 -7.43
N ALA A 133 -0.04 27.75 -6.49
CA ALA A 133 -1.29 26.99 -6.53
C ALA A 133 -2.14 27.35 -7.77
N GLY A 134 -3.06 26.48 -8.13
CA GLY A 134 -4.00 26.67 -9.25
C GLY A 134 -3.96 25.53 -10.25
N LYS A 135 -4.61 25.75 -11.39
CA LYS A 135 -4.74 24.76 -12.46
C LYS A 135 -3.36 24.38 -13.04
N LYS A 136 -3.15 23.09 -13.26
CA LYS A 136 -1.96 22.51 -13.88
C LYS A 136 -2.40 21.53 -14.96
N SER A 137 -1.74 21.60 -16.11
CA SER A 137 -1.84 20.55 -17.14
C SER A 137 -0.97 19.36 -16.76
N LYS A 138 -1.30 18.17 -17.28
CA LYS A 138 -0.49 16.97 -17.17
C LYS A 138 0.94 17.25 -17.62
N GLY A 139 1.90 16.88 -16.78
CA GLY A 139 3.32 17.13 -17.01
C GLY A 139 3.79 18.54 -16.69
N ALA A 140 2.92 19.44 -16.20
CA ALA A 140 3.34 20.75 -15.69
C ALA A 140 4.11 20.60 -14.37
N LEU A 141 5.15 21.41 -14.17
CA LEU A 141 5.89 21.44 -12.92
C LEU A 141 4.96 21.90 -11.77
N ILE A 142 4.98 21.17 -10.65
CA ILE A 142 4.20 21.48 -9.45
C ILE A 142 5.08 21.70 -8.21
N GLY A 143 6.34 21.27 -8.26
CA GLY A 143 7.29 21.52 -7.19
C GLY A 143 8.58 20.73 -7.36
N LYS A 144 9.29 20.55 -6.26
CA LYS A 144 10.49 19.72 -6.20
C LYS A 144 10.45 18.83 -4.98
N SER A 145 10.86 17.57 -5.15
CA SER A 145 11.00 16.59 -4.07
C SER A 145 12.08 17.03 -3.07
N GLY A 146 11.99 16.49 -1.85
CA GLY A 146 12.93 16.79 -0.80
C GLY A 146 12.91 15.77 0.32
N ASN A 147 13.09 16.26 1.54
CA ASN A 147 13.14 15.47 2.76
C ASN A 147 12.39 16.15 3.93
N GLN A 148 11.38 17.00 3.66
CA GLN A 148 10.60 17.63 4.73
C GLN A 148 9.98 16.56 5.64
N GLY A 149 10.25 16.61 6.95
CA GLY A 149 9.74 15.62 7.91
C GLY A 149 10.41 14.24 7.88
N THR A 150 11.53 14.09 7.17
CA THR A 150 12.32 12.85 7.09
C THR A 150 13.82 13.14 7.01
N THR A 151 14.68 12.12 7.05
CA THR A 151 16.14 12.26 6.92
C THR A 151 16.62 12.04 5.50
N ALA A 152 16.09 11.03 4.79
CA ALA A 152 16.49 10.68 3.43
C ALA A 152 15.53 11.28 2.39
N ALA A 153 16.10 11.92 1.37
CA ALA A 153 15.31 12.51 0.29
C ALA A 153 14.63 11.43 -0.56
N HIS A 154 13.33 11.60 -0.77
CA HIS A 154 12.49 10.76 -1.62
C HIS A 154 11.20 11.51 -1.96
N LEU A 155 10.45 11.02 -2.95
CA LEU A 155 9.09 11.50 -3.20
C LEU A 155 8.11 10.48 -2.64
N HIS A 156 7.37 10.87 -1.62
CA HIS A 156 6.20 10.13 -1.17
C HIS A 156 4.96 10.66 -1.89
N PHE A 157 4.20 9.80 -2.55
CA PHE A 157 2.94 10.20 -3.17
C PHE A 157 1.88 9.10 -3.09
N GLY A 158 0.62 9.48 -3.25
CA GLY A 158 -0.43 8.48 -3.41
C GLY A 158 -1.79 9.09 -3.71
N ILE A 159 -2.66 8.25 -4.26
CA ILE A 159 -4.05 8.60 -4.54
C ILE A 159 -4.86 8.56 -3.26
N CYS A 160 -5.71 9.57 -3.05
CA CYS A 160 -6.51 9.75 -1.86
C CYS A 160 -7.98 10.04 -2.21
N SER A 161 -8.95 9.54 -1.45
CA SER A 161 -10.36 9.88 -1.65
C SER A 161 -10.64 11.37 -1.44
N THR A 162 -11.65 11.90 -2.15
CA THR A 162 -12.20 13.24 -1.90
C THR A 162 -13.28 13.26 -0.83
N SER A 163 -13.89 12.10 -0.55
CA SER A 163 -14.98 11.93 0.42
C SER A 163 -14.59 11.05 1.61
N SER A 164 -15.31 11.23 2.72
CA SER A 164 -15.23 10.40 3.94
C SER A 164 -13.89 10.39 4.68
N GLY A 165 -13.09 11.45 4.56
CA GLY A 165 -11.78 11.58 5.21
C GLY A 165 -10.62 11.13 4.32
N LEU A 166 -9.39 11.19 4.84
CA LEU A 166 -8.19 10.83 4.09
C LEU A 166 -8.05 9.30 4.00
N VAL A 167 -8.44 8.73 2.87
CA VAL A 167 -8.28 7.30 2.57
C VAL A 167 -7.37 7.10 1.37
N TRP A 168 -6.33 6.29 1.51
CA TRP A 168 -5.34 6.00 0.47
C TRP A 168 -5.81 4.89 -0.46
N LEU A 169 -5.87 5.17 -1.76
CA LEU A 169 -6.40 4.30 -2.79
C LEU A 169 -5.28 3.62 -3.59
N ARG A 170 -5.59 2.51 -4.26
CA ARG A 170 -4.67 1.84 -5.18
C ARG A 170 -4.20 2.76 -6.30
N ASN A 171 -2.91 2.74 -6.57
CA ASN A 171 -2.27 3.55 -7.59
C ASN A 171 -2.29 2.85 -8.96
N GLU A 172 -2.01 1.54 -9.00
CA GLU A 172 -1.78 0.74 -10.19
C GLU A 172 -2.85 0.91 -11.27
N VAL A 173 -4.11 1.10 -10.87
CA VAL A 173 -5.25 1.26 -11.78
C VAL A 173 -5.02 2.40 -12.79
N ASN A 174 -4.42 3.52 -12.37
CA ASN A 174 -4.13 4.68 -13.23
C ASN A 174 -2.84 4.53 -14.05
N TYR A 175 -2.08 3.47 -13.82
CA TYR A 175 -0.80 3.18 -14.46
C TYR A 175 -0.80 1.88 -15.28
N ARG A 176 -1.94 1.18 -15.38
CA ARG A 176 -2.10 -0.04 -16.19
C ARG A 176 -1.81 0.14 -17.67
N HIS A 177 -2.02 1.35 -18.19
CA HIS A 177 -1.78 1.71 -19.58
C HIS A 177 -0.27 1.73 -19.93
N LEU A 178 0.61 1.77 -18.93
CA LEU A 178 2.05 1.75 -19.13
C LEU A 178 2.53 0.39 -19.65
N SER A 179 3.64 0.38 -20.38
CA SER A 179 4.33 -0.84 -20.76
C SER A 179 4.87 -1.59 -19.54
N SER A 180 5.17 -2.88 -19.72
CA SER A 180 5.77 -3.71 -18.67
C SER A 180 7.18 -3.27 -18.25
N THR A 181 7.86 -2.45 -19.04
CA THR A 181 9.15 -1.85 -18.67
C THR A 181 9.00 -0.66 -17.72
N ASN A 182 7.81 -0.06 -17.66
CA ASN A 182 7.53 1.14 -16.88
C ASN A 182 6.69 0.76 -15.66
N TRP A 183 7.37 0.57 -14.52
CA TRP A 183 6.76 0.09 -13.28
C TRP A 183 5.96 -1.21 -13.43
N ASN A 184 6.29 -2.04 -14.42
CA ASN A 184 5.56 -3.26 -14.75
C ASN A 184 4.06 -2.99 -14.91
N SER A 185 3.70 -2.00 -15.74
CA SER A 185 2.31 -1.58 -15.95
C SER A 185 1.63 -1.16 -14.64
N GLY A 186 2.34 -0.40 -13.80
CA GLY A 186 1.85 0.08 -12.50
C GLY A 186 1.97 -0.90 -11.33
N LYS A 187 2.31 -2.17 -11.56
CA LYS A 187 2.39 -3.20 -10.50
C LYS A 187 3.47 -2.91 -9.45
N HIS A 188 4.47 -2.07 -9.76
CA HIS A 188 5.47 -1.65 -8.79
C HIS A 188 4.89 -0.73 -7.70
N LEU A 189 3.67 -0.21 -7.85
CA LEU A 189 3.15 0.85 -6.98
C LEU A 189 2.27 0.32 -5.83
N ASP A 190 1.66 -0.86 -5.97
CA ASP A 190 0.75 -1.42 -4.94
C ASP A 190 1.19 -2.83 -4.53
N ALA A 191 1.14 -3.16 -3.24
CA ALA A 191 1.51 -4.47 -2.69
C ALA A 191 0.76 -5.65 -3.35
N TYR A 192 -0.44 -5.39 -3.87
CA TYR A 192 -1.18 -6.32 -4.73
C TYR A 192 -1.77 -5.59 -5.94
N ALA A 193 -1.79 -6.24 -7.09
CA ALA A 193 -2.23 -5.67 -8.37
C ALA A 193 -2.89 -6.73 -9.26
N GLN A 194 -3.57 -6.27 -10.33
CA GLN A 194 -4.20 -7.15 -11.34
C GLN A 194 -5.07 -8.27 -10.74
N VAL A 195 -5.92 -7.91 -9.77
CA VAL A 195 -6.83 -8.85 -9.12
C VAL A 195 -7.94 -9.24 -10.09
N THR A 196 -8.07 -10.54 -10.37
CA THR A 196 -9.00 -11.11 -11.35
C THR A 196 -9.62 -12.41 -10.84
N TRP A 197 -10.73 -12.81 -11.45
CA TRP A 197 -11.39 -14.08 -11.20
C TRP A 197 -11.66 -14.75 -12.55
N SER A 198 -11.22 -16.00 -12.71
CA SER A 198 -11.50 -16.81 -13.90
C SER A 198 -11.54 -18.28 -13.53
N SER A 199 -12.51 -19.03 -14.06
CA SER A 199 -12.63 -20.49 -13.85
C SER A 199 -12.43 -20.90 -12.37
N ASN A 200 -13.21 -20.29 -11.48
CA ASN A 200 -13.15 -20.49 -10.02
C ASN A 200 -11.82 -20.14 -9.36
N THR A 201 -10.95 -19.41 -10.05
CA THR A 201 -9.61 -19.08 -9.57
C THR A 201 -9.49 -17.58 -9.34
N ALA A 202 -9.24 -17.21 -8.10
CA ALA A 202 -8.76 -15.87 -7.75
C ALA A 202 -7.29 -15.76 -8.17
N SER A 203 -6.96 -14.74 -8.97
CA SER A 203 -5.60 -14.50 -9.46
C SER A 203 -5.19 -13.06 -9.24
N PHE A 204 -3.95 -12.83 -8.80
CA PHE A 204 -3.41 -11.50 -8.56
C PHE A 204 -1.88 -11.51 -8.57
N THR A 205 -1.27 -10.35 -8.79
CA THR A 205 0.18 -10.14 -8.65
C THR A 205 0.49 -9.57 -7.27
N SER A 206 1.55 -10.03 -6.62
CA SER A 206 1.98 -9.47 -5.32
C SER A 206 3.49 -9.65 -5.07
N TYR A 207 4.15 -8.57 -4.66
CA TYR A 207 5.57 -8.56 -4.28
C TYR A 207 5.94 -7.24 -3.59
N ILE A 208 7.14 -7.20 -3.03
CA ILE A 208 7.74 -6.07 -2.34
C ILE A 208 8.66 -5.31 -3.30
N MET A 209 8.70 -3.99 -3.16
CA MET A 209 9.81 -3.17 -3.64
C MET A 209 10.49 -2.56 -2.41
N ASN A 210 11.80 -2.76 -2.29
CA ASN A 210 12.66 -2.19 -1.25
C ASN A 210 13.81 -1.47 -1.94
N ASP A 211 13.77 -0.14 -1.94
CA ASP A 211 14.83 0.71 -2.50
C ASP A 211 15.22 0.32 -3.94
N GLY A 212 14.21 0.02 -4.77
CA GLY A 212 14.38 -0.42 -6.14
C GLY A 212 14.61 -1.92 -6.34
N ALA A 213 14.89 -2.67 -5.27
CA ALA A 213 15.03 -4.12 -5.32
C ALA A 213 13.65 -4.80 -5.19
N LYS A 214 13.36 -5.73 -6.10
CA LYS A 214 12.17 -6.57 -6.01
C LYS A 214 12.43 -7.74 -5.07
N GLU A 215 11.54 -7.93 -4.10
CA GLU A 215 11.57 -9.04 -3.16
C GLU A 215 10.18 -9.70 -3.06
N TYR A 216 10.14 -10.89 -2.46
CA TYR A 216 8.90 -11.63 -2.26
C TYR A 216 8.42 -11.55 -0.81
N PHE A 217 7.10 -11.50 -0.65
CA PHE A 217 6.46 -11.65 0.65
C PHE A 217 6.82 -13.02 1.25
N SER A 218 7.00 -13.06 2.57
CA SER A 218 7.28 -14.31 3.29
C SER A 218 6.04 -15.21 3.33
N GLU A 219 4.85 -14.62 3.26
CA GLU A 219 3.59 -15.34 3.15
C GLU A 219 2.55 -14.50 2.39
N VAL A 220 1.79 -15.17 1.52
CA VAL A 220 0.50 -14.69 1.03
C VAL A 220 -0.52 -15.78 1.30
N ARG A 221 -1.58 -15.48 2.05
CA ARG A 221 -2.54 -16.45 2.57
C ARG A 221 -3.97 -16.08 2.18
N MET A 222 -4.76 -17.08 1.81
CA MET A 222 -6.17 -16.88 1.46
C MET A 222 -7.06 -16.94 2.70
N TYR A 223 -8.03 -16.05 2.78
CA TYR A 223 -9.17 -16.16 3.70
C TYR A 223 -10.47 -16.04 2.91
N TYR A 224 -11.45 -16.90 3.17
CA TYR A 224 -12.73 -16.87 2.46
C TYR A 224 -13.91 -17.31 3.34
N ARG A 225 -15.12 -16.94 2.93
CA ARG A 225 -16.38 -17.36 3.57
C ARG A 225 -17.54 -17.29 2.57
N THR A 226 -18.60 -18.05 2.80
CA THR A 226 -19.80 -18.10 1.93
C THR A 226 -20.99 -17.33 2.52
N THR A 227 -20.93 -17.03 3.82
CA THR A 227 -21.92 -16.23 4.54
C THR A 227 -21.20 -15.21 5.41
N SER A 228 -21.94 -14.27 6.01
CA SER A 228 -21.38 -13.43 7.08
C SER A 228 -20.90 -14.30 8.25
N GLY A 229 -19.87 -13.84 8.97
CA GLY A 229 -19.27 -14.55 10.10
C GLY A 229 -17.78 -14.82 9.91
N SER A 230 -17.29 -15.88 10.56
CA SER A 230 -15.87 -16.22 10.61
C SER A 230 -15.29 -16.55 9.23
N TRP A 231 -14.07 -16.10 9.01
CA TRP A 231 -13.25 -16.43 7.86
C TRP A 231 -12.68 -17.84 7.98
N THR A 232 -12.79 -18.62 6.91
CA THR A 232 -12.04 -19.86 6.72
C THR A 232 -10.62 -19.52 6.28
N ASP A 233 -9.62 -20.09 6.95
CA ASP A 233 -8.23 -20.02 6.52
C ASP A 233 -8.02 -21.00 5.35
N GLY A 234 -7.81 -20.45 4.15
CA GLY A 234 -7.59 -21.23 2.92
C GLY A 234 -6.15 -21.70 2.74
N GLY A 235 -5.24 -21.34 3.65
CA GLY A 235 -3.83 -21.69 3.58
C GLY A 235 -2.99 -20.70 2.75
N VAL A 236 -1.68 -20.95 2.77
CA VAL A 236 -0.69 -20.20 1.97
C VAL A 236 -0.93 -20.47 0.49
N ILE A 237 -0.96 -19.40 -0.30
CA ILE A 237 -1.13 -19.45 -1.75
C ILE A 237 0.26 -19.58 -2.39
N PRO A 238 0.55 -20.65 -3.15
CA PRO A 238 1.82 -20.75 -3.85
C PRO A 238 1.90 -19.70 -4.96
N ARG A 239 3.12 -19.20 -5.20
CA ARG A 239 3.41 -18.25 -6.29
C ARG A 239 3.95 -18.95 -7.53
N SER A 240 3.64 -18.40 -8.69
CA SER A 240 4.31 -18.66 -9.97
C SER A 240 4.84 -17.32 -10.50
N GLY A 241 6.16 -17.12 -10.41
CA GLY A 241 6.76 -15.80 -10.60
C GLY A 241 6.24 -14.80 -9.56
N ASP A 242 5.59 -13.73 -10.02
CA ASP A 242 4.99 -12.68 -9.19
C ASP A 242 3.47 -12.90 -8.98
N THR A 243 2.90 -13.95 -9.59
CA THR A 243 1.45 -14.22 -9.61
C THR A 243 1.08 -15.30 -8.59
N TYR A 244 -0.07 -15.12 -7.95
CA TYR A 244 -0.68 -16.05 -6.99
C TYR A 244 -2.03 -16.48 -7.54
N ASN A 245 -2.31 -17.78 -7.46
CA ASN A 245 -3.56 -18.36 -7.93
C ASN A 245 -4.18 -19.22 -6.83
N TYR A 246 -5.44 -18.96 -6.50
CA TYR A 246 -6.20 -19.76 -5.56
C TYR A 246 -7.49 -20.26 -6.19
N ASN A 247 -7.53 -21.55 -6.47
CA ASN A 247 -8.68 -22.22 -7.08
C ASN A 247 -9.67 -22.69 -6.01
N PHE A 248 -10.96 -22.38 -6.19
CA PHE A 248 -12.07 -22.68 -5.29
C PHE A 248 -12.82 -23.99 -5.63
N THR A 249 -12.50 -24.65 -6.75
CA THR A 249 -13.13 -25.91 -7.15
C THR A 249 -12.97 -26.97 -6.05
N GLY A 250 -14.09 -27.57 -5.66
CA GLY A 250 -14.15 -28.59 -4.60
C GLY A 250 -14.00 -28.04 -3.17
N LYS A 251 -13.67 -26.75 -2.99
CA LYS A 251 -13.60 -26.09 -1.68
C LYS A 251 -14.93 -25.46 -1.28
N VAL A 252 -15.70 -25.06 -2.28
CA VAL A 252 -17.03 -24.49 -2.16
C VAL A 252 -17.88 -25.08 -3.28
N SER A 253 -19.16 -25.34 -3.02
CA SER A 253 -20.11 -25.84 -4.02
C SER A 253 -20.28 -24.87 -5.19
N SER A 254 -20.47 -25.42 -6.40
CA SER A 254 -20.90 -24.64 -7.57
C SER A 254 -22.21 -23.88 -7.26
N GLY A 255 -22.36 -22.69 -7.86
CA GLY A 255 -23.45 -21.75 -7.61
C GLY A 255 -23.29 -20.90 -6.34
N THR A 256 -22.26 -21.14 -5.53
CA THR A 256 -22.09 -20.44 -4.25
C THR A 256 -21.32 -19.14 -4.43
N SER A 257 -21.85 -18.06 -3.87
CA SER A 257 -21.13 -16.79 -3.73
C SER A 257 -20.09 -16.91 -2.62
N VAL A 258 -18.84 -16.61 -2.93
CA VAL A 258 -17.72 -16.61 -2.00
C VAL A 258 -17.16 -15.20 -1.83
N GLN A 259 -17.06 -14.77 -0.58
CA GLN A 259 -16.31 -13.59 -0.18
C GLN A 259 -14.89 -14.02 0.14
N TRP A 260 -13.89 -13.30 -0.36
CA TRP A 260 -12.49 -13.66 -0.15
C TRP A 260 -11.59 -12.43 -0.03
N MET A 261 -10.48 -12.63 0.67
CA MET A 261 -9.43 -11.65 0.87
C MET A 261 -8.08 -12.35 1.03
N ILE A 262 -7.00 -11.59 0.94
CA ILE A 262 -5.64 -12.07 1.10
C ILE A 262 -4.98 -11.40 2.29
N ARG A 263 -4.19 -12.15 3.03
CA ARG A 263 -3.24 -11.63 4.01
C ARG A 263 -1.84 -11.69 3.42
N ILE A 264 -1.05 -10.65 3.64
CA ILE A 264 0.30 -10.50 3.12
C ILE A 264 1.25 -10.23 4.29
N MET A 265 2.33 -11.02 4.38
CA MET A 265 3.37 -10.88 5.40
C MET A 265 4.73 -10.60 4.75
N ARG A 266 5.52 -9.73 5.38
CA ARG A 266 6.90 -9.44 4.99
C ARG A 266 7.87 -10.04 6.02
N SER A 267 8.97 -10.62 5.53
CA SER A 267 10.02 -11.14 6.40
C SER A 267 10.54 -10.05 7.35
N GLY A 268 10.65 -10.36 8.64
CA GLY A 268 11.10 -9.41 9.67
C GLY A 268 10.06 -8.36 10.09
N VAL A 269 8.83 -8.40 9.57
CA VAL A 269 7.73 -7.49 9.97
C VAL A 269 6.62 -8.31 10.61
N SER A 270 6.22 -7.94 11.83
CA SER A 270 5.18 -8.66 12.59
C SER A 270 3.77 -8.37 12.10
N GLN A 271 3.51 -7.18 11.55
CA GLN A 271 2.17 -6.77 11.10
C GLN A 271 1.89 -7.24 9.67
N ALA A 272 0.66 -7.72 9.45
CA ALA A 272 0.15 -8.04 8.13
C ALA A 272 -0.37 -6.79 7.38
N ALA A 273 -0.39 -6.91 6.06
CA ALA A 273 -1.29 -6.16 5.21
C ALA A 273 -2.38 -7.08 4.66
N PHE A 274 -3.52 -6.50 4.27
CA PHE A 274 -4.61 -7.24 3.66
C PHE A 274 -4.96 -6.68 2.28
N GLY A 275 -5.51 -7.54 1.42
CA GLY A 275 -6.14 -7.19 0.16
C GLY A 275 -7.57 -7.74 0.13
N PRO A 276 -8.61 -6.90 -0.08
CA PRO A 276 -8.58 -5.45 -0.15
C PRO A 276 -8.04 -4.78 1.12
N ALA A 277 -7.19 -3.77 0.97
CA ALA A 277 -6.70 -2.98 2.08
C ALA A 277 -7.84 -2.14 2.68
N LYS A 278 -7.82 -1.95 4.01
CA LYS A 278 -8.83 -1.13 4.70
C LYS A 278 -8.28 -0.39 5.91
N PHE A 279 -7.62 -1.12 6.80
CA PHE A 279 -7.26 -0.62 8.13
C PHE A 279 -5.78 -0.30 8.27
N TYR A 280 -5.46 0.59 9.21
CA TYR A 280 -4.11 0.83 9.71
C TYR A 280 -3.75 -0.25 10.73
N GLN A 281 -2.66 -0.98 10.59
CA GLN A 281 -2.25 -2.06 11.52
C GLN A 281 -3.37 -3.08 11.90
N PRO A 282 -4.06 -3.73 10.94
CA PRO A 282 -5.10 -4.71 11.24
C PRO A 282 -4.55 -5.99 11.87
N ASP A 283 -5.30 -6.63 12.78
CA ASP A 283 -4.94 -7.94 13.33
C ASP A 283 -4.55 -8.94 12.24
N ASN A 284 -3.45 -9.67 12.48
CA ASN A 284 -2.99 -10.70 11.54
C ASN A 284 -4.00 -11.84 11.38
N ASN A 285 -4.86 -12.07 12.37
CA ASN A 285 -5.98 -12.99 12.28
C ASN A 285 -7.27 -12.17 12.10
N PRO A 286 -7.93 -12.24 10.92
CA PRO A 286 -9.15 -11.47 10.68
C PRO A 286 -10.33 -11.90 11.56
N ASN A 287 -10.26 -13.05 12.22
CA ASN A 287 -11.26 -13.52 13.18
C ASN A 287 -10.98 -13.04 14.62
N ALA A 288 -9.86 -12.36 14.88
CA ALA A 288 -9.51 -11.86 16.22
C ALA A 288 -10.27 -10.58 16.61
N SER A 289 -10.97 -9.95 15.67
CA SER A 289 -11.74 -8.72 15.89
C SER A 289 -13.15 -8.81 15.35
N SER A 290 -14.03 -7.95 15.86
CA SER A 290 -15.37 -7.73 15.30
C SER A 290 -15.39 -6.77 14.09
N TYR A 291 -14.26 -6.15 13.72
CA TYR A 291 -14.22 -5.19 12.63
C TYR A 291 -14.29 -5.88 11.26
N THR A 292 -15.12 -5.32 10.38
CA THR A 292 -15.33 -5.89 9.04
C THR A 292 -14.19 -5.54 8.10
N TYR A 293 -13.38 -6.54 7.75
CA TYR A 293 -12.34 -6.45 6.72
C TYR A 293 -12.94 -6.24 5.32
N GLY A 294 -12.15 -5.67 4.41
CA GLY A 294 -12.50 -5.59 3.00
C GLY A 294 -12.45 -6.97 2.34
N TYR A 295 -13.26 -7.19 1.30
CA TYR A 295 -13.29 -8.46 0.57
C TYR A 295 -13.72 -8.26 -0.89
N TRP A 296 -13.32 -9.21 -1.73
CA TRP A 296 -13.90 -9.41 -3.06
C TRP A 296 -15.01 -10.47 -2.99
N THR A 297 -15.92 -10.45 -3.95
CA THR A 297 -17.03 -11.42 -4.05
C THR A 297 -17.09 -11.99 -5.46
N ASN A 298 -17.15 -13.30 -5.58
CA ASN A 298 -17.33 -14.00 -6.85
C ASN A 298 -18.20 -15.24 -6.67
N THR A 299 -18.81 -15.73 -7.75
CA THR A 299 -19.60 -16.97 -7.73
C THR A 299 -18.76 -18.12 -8.30
N VAL A 300 -18.73 -19.23 -7.58
CA VAL A 300 -18.11 -20.48 -8.05
C VAL A 300 -19.01 -21.11 -9.11
N SER A 301 -18.47 -21.37 -10.29
CA SER A 301 -19.10 -22.09 -11.40
C SER A 301 -19.02 -23.60 -11.23
#